data_AF-A0A7R5K6I1-F1
#
_entry.id   AF-A0A7R5K6I1-F1
#
_cell.length_a   1.000
_cell.length_b   1.000
_cell.length_c   1.000
_cell.angle_alpha   90.00
_cell.angle_beta   90.00
_cell.angle_gamma   90.00
#
_symmetry.space_group_name_H-M   'P 1'
#
loop_
_entity.id
_entity.type
_entity.pdbx_description
1 polymer ?
#
loop_
_entity_poly.entity_id
_entity_poly.type
_entity_poly.pdbx_seq_one_letter_code
_entity_poly.pdbx_strand_id
1 'polypeptide(L)'
;VQLTAEFFSCSLHSTTRPSATLTNVLYQDCFLGQWEQNQQHPAGNPVVSSAADNSVVLLTSDDEEEPRDNDGTRPAAPVTSPTWIDDYSELLEGYEQQRRNLTPRSQQLLDSPVLRSYDEYETADDVTDVESEVTDVESEVTDVESEVTDVESEVTDVESEVTDVESEVTDVESEVTDVESEVTDVESEVTDVESEVTDVESEVIDIEYGAADMEYGAADIQYEAAYVEPEVRRSLDEELAISEEWQRAVRCPICMDFFSQIIRSVRQVVSTQCGHLFCSRCIAVALENSRACPTCRTELPPRDYHPVYF
;
A
#
# COMPACT_ATOMS: atom_id res chain seq x y z
N VAL A 1 -16.36 -30.26 -16.87
CA VAL A 1 -17.53 -29.93 -16.02
C VAL A 1 -17.84 -28.45 -16.20
N GLN A 2 -19.12 -28.11 -16.41
CA GLN A 2 -19.73 -26.77 -16.58
C GLN A 2 -19.37 -25.77 -15.45
N LEU A 3 -19.46 -24.43 -15.57
CA LEU A 3 -20.63 -23.52 -15.77
C LEU A 3 -20.06 -22.08 -15.98
N THR A 4 -20.34 -21.32 -17.05
CA THR A 4 -21.41 -20.29 -17.29
C THR A 4 -21.69 -19.20 -16.23
N ALA A 5 -21.50 -17.93 -16.66
CA ALA A 5 -22.20 -16.65 -16.33
C ALA A 5 -22.00 -16.04 -14.91
N GLU A 6 -21.97 -14.72 -14.65
CA GLU A 6 -22.66 -13.56 -15.25
C GLU A 6 -21.83 -12.25 -15.13
N PHE A 7 -21.85 -11.41 -16.18
CA PHE A 7 -21.46 -10.00 -16.14
C PHE A 7 -22.69 -9.17 -15.78
N PHE A 8 -22.67 -8.43 -14.66
CA PHE A 8 -23.65 -7.38 -14.39
C PHE A 8 -23.09 -6.02 -14.85
N SER A 9 -23.66 -5.50 -15.92
CA SER A 9 -23.43 -4.14 -16.41
C SER A 9 -24.25 -3.16 -15.56
N CYS A 10 -23.58 -2.17 -14.96
CA CYS A 10 -24.25 -1.01 -14.39
C CYS A 10 -23.97 0.19 -15.32
N SER A 11 -24.83 0.39 -16.31
CA SER A 11 -24.90 1.65 -17.06
C SER A 11 -25.81 2.61 -16.31
N LEU A 12 -25.33 3.83 -16.02
CA LEU A 12 -26.22 4.98 -15.92
C LEU A 12 -25.55 6.25 -16.46
N HIS A 13 -26.30 6.88 -17.35
CA HIS A 13 -25.95 8.01 -18.19
C HIS A 13 -25.82 9.33 -17.41
N SER A 14 -24.93 10.18 -17.90
CA SER A 14 -24.82 11.60 -17.56
C SER A 14 -25.94 12.41 -18.24
N THR A 15 -26.67 13.22 -17.46
CA THR A 15 -27.40 14.39 -17.99
C THR A 15 -27.32 15.58 -17.02
N THR A 16 -26.56 16.60 -17.47
CA THR A 16 -26.77 18.06 -17.32
C THR A 16 -27.40 18.65 -16.03
N ARG A 17 -26.58 19.48 -15.34
CA ARG A 17 -26.82 20.59 -14.36
C ARG A 17 -28.14 21.39 -14.49
N PRO A 18 -28.47 22.34 -13.57
CA PRO A 18 -28.25 22.41 -12.11
C PRO A 18 -29.52 22.88 -11.33
N SER A 19 -29.72 22.51 -10.07
CA SER A 19 -30.44 23.38 -9.12
C SER A 19 -30.31 22.91 -7.68
N ALA A 20 -30.45 23.89 -6.79
CA ALA A 20 -30.18 23.89 -5.37
C ALA A 20 -30.93 22.83 -4.54
N THR A 21 -30.30 22.52 -3.41
CA THR A 21 -30.91 22.07 -2.15
C THR A 21 -31.90 20.92 -2.26
N LEU A 22 -31.47 19.72 -1.85
CA LEU A 22 -32.10 18.96 -0.78
C LEU A 22 -31.26 17.70 -0.50
N THR A 23 -31.08 17.47 0.79
CA THR A 23 -30.60 16.24 1.44
C THR A 23 -30.95 14.96 0.66
N ASN A 24 -29.93 14.18 0.29
CA ASN A 24 -30.10 12.76 0.00
C ASN A 24 -28.97 11.98 0.67
N VAL A 25 -29.33 11.39 1.81
CA VAL A 25 -28.68 10.20 2.34
C VAL A 25 -28.94 9.08 1.34
N LEU A 26 -27.91 8.65 0.61
CA LEU A 26 -27.91 7.33 -0.01
C LEU A 26 -26.97 6.46 0.80
N TYR A 27 -27.58 5.80 1.77
CA TYR A 27 -27.11 4.58 2.41
C TYR A 27 -26.95 3.53 1.31
N GLN A 28 -25.75 2.98 1.15
CA GLN A 28 -25.58 1.73 0.42
C GLN A 28 -24.65 0.83 1.24
N ASP A 29 -25.30 0.04 2.08
CA ASP A 29 -24.74 -1.11 2.76
C ASP A 29 -24.15 -2.09 1.74
N CYS A 30 -22.85 -2.35 1.83
CA CYS A 30 -22.27 -3.60 1.37
C CYS A 30 -21.53 -4.24 2.55
N PHE A 31 -22.22 -5.22 3.12
CA PHE A 31 -21.82 -6.03 4.26
C PHE A 31 -20.70 -7.00 3.86
N LEU A 32 -19.61 -7.01 4.63
CA LEU A 32 -18.59 -8.07 4.66
C LEU A 32 -19.22 -9.37 5.17
N GLY A 33 -19.00 -10.49 4.47
CA GLY A 33 -19.52 -11.81 4.84
C GLY A 33 -18.54 -12.93 4.52
N GLN A 34 -17.79 -13.30 5.55
CA GLN A 34 -16.69 -14.26 5.67
C GLN A 34 -17.04 -15.71 5.29
N TRP A 35 -16.09 -16.46 4.75
CA TRP A 35 -16.09 -17.93 4.80
C TRP A 35 -14.73 -18.46 5.25
N GLU A 36 -14.73 -19.21 6.36
CA GLU A 36 -13.60 -19.90 6.95
C GLU A 36 -13.25 -21.19 6.19
N GLN A 37 -11.96 -21.50 6.05
CA GLN A 37 -11.50 -22.87 6.23
C GLN A 37 -10.04 -22.94 6.74
N ASN A 38 -9.93 -23.39 7.99
CA ASN A 38 -8.72 -23.85 8.65
C ASN A 38 -8.01 -24.95 7.85
N GLN A 39 -6.69 -24.84 7.68
CA GLN A 39 -5.76 -25.96 7.93
C GLN A 39 -4.43 -25.45 8.47
N GLN A 40 -3.89 -26.20 9.41
CA GLN A 40 -2.80 -25.86 10.30
C GLN A 40 -1.93 -27.11 10.42
N HIS A 41 -0.62 -26.98 10.24
CA HIS A 41 0.33 -28.03 10.58
C HIS A 41 1.51 -27.45 11.36
N PRO A 42 1.84 -28.01 12.53
CA PRO A 42 3.14 -27.86 13.16
C PRO A 42 4.00 -29.12 13.03
N ALA A 43 5.31 -28.92 13.06
CA ALA A 43 6.35 -29.95 13.02
C ALA A 43 6.68 -30.55 14.41
N GLY A 44 7.18 -31.79 14.44
CA GLY A 44 7.81 -32.37 15.62
C GLY A 44 8.19 -33.87 15.55
N ASN A 45 9.37 -34.18 14.96
CA ASN A 45 10.49 -35.07 15.39
C ASN A 45 10.28 -36.51 16.00
N PRO A 46 11.31 -37.39 16.16
CA PRO A 46 11.70 -38.44 15.21
C PRO A 46 11.87 -39.90 15.78
N VAL A 47 12.15 -40.87 14.87
CA VAL A 47 12.82 -42.21 15.02
C VAL A 47 12.05 -43.46 15.57
N VAL A 48 12.38 -44.60 14.92
CA VAL A 48 12.33 -46.07 15.21
C VAL A 48 11.11 -46.97 14.87
N SER A 49 11.36 -47.84 13.88
CA SER A 49 11.12 -49.32 13.82
C SER A 49 9.70 -49.90 13.81
N SER A 50 9.33 -50.58 12.71
CA SER A 50 9.35 -52.06 12.58
C SER A 50 8.28 -52.61 11.61
N ALA A 51 8.73 -53.60 10.83
CA ALA A 51 8.01 -54.79 10.34
C ALA A 51 6.70 -54.65 9.51
N ALA A 52 6.89 -54.98 8.22
CA ALA A 52 6.18 -56.04 7.48
C ALA A 52 4.71 -55.85 7.04
N ASP A 53 4.58 -56.03 5.71
CA ASP A 53 3.50 -56.64 4.94
C ASP A 53 2.21 -55.86 4.63
N ASN A 54 2.18 -55.42 3.37
CA ASN A 54 1.09 -55.52 2.39
C ASN A 54 -0.31 -55.04 2.80
N SER A 55 -0.78 -53.95 2.18
CA SER A 55 -1.60 -54.04 0.96
C SER A 55 -2.34 -52.72 0.66
N VAL A 56 -2.61 -52.53 -0.64
CA VAL A 56 -3.61 -51.61 -1.24
C VAL A 56 -3.20 -50.15 -1.44
N VAL A 57 -2.53 -49.95 -2.59
CA VAL A 57 -2.82 -49.01 -3.69
C VAL A 57 -3.71 -47.80 -3.36
N LEU A 58 -3.11 -46.61 -3.40
CA LEU A 58 -3.79 -45.37 -3.78
C LEU A 58 -3.37 -45.00 -5.21
N LEU A 59 -4.39 -44.83 -6.05
CA LEU A 59 -4.29 -44.24 -7.37
C LEU A 59 -4.11 -42.73 -7.20
N THR A 60 -3.02 -42.19 -7.73
CA THR A 60 -2.99 -40.83 -8.26
C THR A 60 -2.71 -40.97 -9.75
N SER A 61 -3.69 -40.59 -10.55
CA SER A 61 -3.58 -40.40 -11.99
C SER A 61 -3.75 -38.93 -12.24
N ASP A 62 -2.77 -38.35 -12.93
CA ASP A 62 -2.89 -37.54 -14.15
C ASP A 62 -1.63 -36.65 -14.15
N ASP A 63 -0.56 -37.13 -14.79
CA ASP A 63 -0.28 -36.96 -16.22
C ASP A 63 0.37 -35.60 -16.45
N GLU A 64 1.71 -35.57 -16.46
CA GLU A 64 2.46 -34.99 -17.58
C GLU A 64 3.65 -35.91 -17.86
N GLU A 65 3.81 -36.20 -19.16
CA GLU A 65 4.69 -37.20 -19.74
C GLU A 65 6.16 -36.96 -19.41
N GLU A 66 6.76 -37.83 -18.61
CA GLU A 66 8.20 -38.06 -18.70
C GLU A 66 8.50 -38.77 -20.04
N PRO A 67 9.33 -38.20 -20.92
CA PRO A 67 9.89 -38.98 -22.01
C PRO A 67 10.73 -40.08 -21.37
N ARG A 68 10.35 -41.32 -21.66
CA ARG A 68 11.05 -42.51 -21.22
C ARG A 68 12.52 -42.36 -21.61
N ASP A 69 13.38 -42.24 -20.61
CA ASP A 69 14.80 -42.60 -20.72
C ASP A 69 14.88 -44.10 -21.00
N ASN A 70 14.55 -44.45 -22.23
CA ASN A 70 14.96 -45.70 -22.83
C ASN A 70 16.44 -45.50 -23.16
N ASP A 71 17.28 -45.50 -22.12
CA ASP A 71 18.72 -45.76 -22.24
C ASP A 71 18.91 -47.24 -22.61
N GLY A 72 18.32 -47.59 -23.74
CA GLY A 72 18.75 -48.66 -24.60
C GLY A 72 19.95 -48.15 -25.36
N THR A 73 21.03 -47.83 -24.65
CA THR A 73 22.37 -48.04 -25.20
C THR A 73 22.50 -49.54 -25.44
N ARG A 74 21.87 -50.00 -26.52
CA ARG A 74 22.18 -51.28 -27.14
C ARG A 74 23.64 -51.09 -27.54
N PRO A 75 24.59 -51.88 -27.01
CA PRO A 75 25.96 -51.76 -27.47
C PRO A 75 25.90 -51.89 -28.99
N ALA A 76 26.48 -50.92 -29.70
CA ALA A 76 26.74 -51.05 -31.11
C ALA A 76 27.54 -52.35 -31.25
N ALA A 77 26.84 -53.44 -31.52
CA ALA A 77 27.47 -54.67 -31.93
C ALA A 77 28.33 -54.25 -33.13
N PRO A 78 29.60 -54.66 -33.19
CA PRO A 78 30.38 -54.41 -34.38
C PRO A 78 29.52 -54.93 -35.53
N VAL A 79 29.24 -54.07 -36.51
CA VAL A 79 28.74 -54.49 -37.81
C VAL A 79 29.85 -55.34 -38.41
N THR A 80 29.96 -56.58 -37.93
CA THR A 80 30.74 -57.61 -38.57
C THR A 80 29.96 -57.94 -39.82
N SER A 81 30.59 -57.67 -40.95
CA SER A 81 30.17 -58.11 -42.27
C SER A 81 29.58 -59.53 -42.19
N PRO A 82 28.43 -59.81 -42.84
CA PRO A 82 27.81 -61.13 -42.76
C PRO A 82 28.83 -62.23 -43.04
N THR A 83 28.95 -63.19 -42.12
CA THR A 83 29.84 -64.37 -42.17
C THR A 83 29.50 -65.33 -43.32
N TRP A 84 28.72 -64.88 -44.30
CA TRP A 84 28.25 -65.65 -45.43
C TRP A 84 29.37 -65.78 -46.46
N ILE A 85 30.40 -64.92 -46.41
CA ILE A 85 31.62 -65.03 -47.22
C ILE A 85 32.42 -66.29 -46.86
N ASP A 86 32.38 -66.75 -45.60
CA ASP A 86 33.13 -67.93 -45.17
C ASP A 86 32.48 -69.25 -45.60
N ASP A 87 31.14 -69.33 -45.65
CA ASP A 87 30.40 -70.53 -46.07
C ASP A 87 30.63 -70.87 -47.56
N TYR A 88 30.94 -69.87 -48.40
CA TYR A 88 31.30 -70.09 -49.80
C TYR A 88 32.71 -70.69 -49.96
N SER A 89 33.61 -70.44 -49.02
CA SER A 89 35.00 -70.89 -49.08
C SER A 89 35.09 -72.42 -48.92
N GLU A 90 34.37 -72.98 -47.95
CA GLU A 90 34.34 -74.44 -47.71
C GLU A 90 33.63 -75.21 -48.85
N LEU A 91 32.60 -74.60 -49.45
CA LEU A 91 31.92 -75.16 -50.61
C LEU A 91 32.79 -75.13 -51.89
N LEU A 92 33.57 -74.06 -52.10
CA LEU A 92 34.53 -73.96 -53.21
C LEU A 92 35.67 -74.98 -53.07
N GLU A 93 36.24 -75.15 -51.88
CA GLU A 93 37.30 -76.12 -51.63
C GLU A 93 36.82 -77.56 -51.87
N GLY A 94 35.57 -77.88 -51.44
CA GLY A 94 34.93 -79.17 -51.70
C GLY A 94 34.74 -79.45 -53.20
N TYR A 95 34.35 -78.43 -53.96
CA TYR A 95 34.15 -78.52 -55.41
C TYR A 95 35.47 -78.70 -56.18
N GLU A 96 36.53 -78.03 -55.76
CA GLU A 96 37.88 -78.16 -56.34
C GLU A 96 38.53 -79.51 -56.02
N GLN A 97 38.31 -80.05 -54.81
CA GLN A 97 38.75 -81.39 -54.42
C GLN A 97 38.06 -82.47 -55.27
N GLN A 98 36.77 -82.28 -55.58
CA GLN A 98 35.99 -83.18 -56.43
C GLN A 98 36.42 -83.09 -57.91
N ARG A 99 36.76 -81.88 -58.41
CA ARG A 99 37.37 -81.68 -59.73
C ARG A 99 38.72 -82.37 -59.90
N ARG A 100 39.55 -82.42 -58.84
CA ARG A 100 40.87 -83.09 -58.87
C ARG A 100 40.79 -84.63 -58.96
N ASN A 101 39.68 -85.24 -58.52
CA ASN A 101 39.49 -86.70 -58.49
C ASN A 101 38.78 -87.29 -59.73
N LEU A 102 38.46 -86.47 -60.74
CA LEU A 102 37.80 -86.92 -61.97
C LEU A 102 38.77 -87.66 -62.90
N THR A 103 38.30 -88.70 -63.59
CA THR A 103 39.11 -89.38 -64.62
C THR A 103 39.46 -88.42 -65.77
N PRO A 104 40.58 -88.64 -66.51
CA PRO A 104 41.03 -87.73 -67.57
C PRO A 104 39.98 -87.45 -68.66
N ARG A 105 39.05 -88.40 -68.87
CA ARG A 105 37.95 -88.28 -69.84
C ARG A 105 36.80 -87.39 -69.33
N SER A 106 36.58 -87.33 -68.02
CA SER A 106 35.58 -86.44 -67.39
C SER A 106 36.10 -85.00 -67.23
N GLN A 107 37.40 -84.80 -67.01
CA GLN A 107 38.01 -83.46 -67.02
C GLN A 107 37.94 -82.81 -68.42
N GLN A 108 38.18 -83.58 -69.49
CA GLN A 108 38.00 -83.09 -70.87
C GLN A 108 36.58 -82.67 -71.22
N LEU A 109 35.55 -83.15 -70.51
CA LEU A 109 34.16 -82.75 -70.74
C LEU A 109 33.79 -81.48 -69.96
N LEU A 110 34.43 -81.21 -68.83
CA LEU A 110 34.28 -79.96 -68.07
C LEU A 110 35.09 -78.81 -68.68
N ASP A 111 36.19 -79.12 -69.35
CA ASP A 111 37.00 -78.16 -70.11
C ASP A 111 36.50 -77.98 -71.57
N SER A 112 35.31 -78.53 -71.90
CA SER A 112 34.70 -78.35 -73.21
C SER A 112 34.21 -76.90 -73.36
N PRO A 113 34.69 -76.14 -74.37
CA PRO A 113 34.45 -74.70 -74.50
C PRO A 113 32.99 -74.33 -74.83
N VAL A 114 32.12 -75.32 -75.01
CA VAL A 114 30.73 -75.13 -75.44
C VAL A 114 29.81 -74.65 -74.31
N LEU A 115 30.15 -74.89 -73.04
CA LEU A 115 29.40 -74.34 -71.89
C LEU A 115 30.06 -73.12 -71.25
N ARG A 116 31.17 -72.63 -71.82
CA ARG A 116 32.00 -71.58 -71.21
C ARG A 116 31.99 -70.25 -71.96
N SER A 117 31.28 -70.18 -73.09
CA SER A 117 31.43 -69.07 -74.04
C SER A 117 30.28 -68.07 -74.07
N TYR A 118 29.16 -68.36 -73.41
CA TYR A 118 27.99 -67.47 -73.46
C TYR A 118 27.55 -66.88 -72.12
N ASP A 119 27.91 -67.49 -70.97
CA ASP A 119 27.55 -66.94 -69.65
C ASP A 119 28.72 -66.19 -68.96
N GLU A 120 29.97 -66.58 -69.18
CA GLU A 120 31.13 -66.07 -68.40
C GLU A 120 31.57 -64.63 -68.77
N TYR A 121 31.22 -64.14 -69.97
CA TYR A 121 31.57 -62.77 -70.40
C TYR A 121 30.47 -61.74 -70.13
N GLU A 122 29.20 -62.16 -70.11
CA GLU A 122 28.08 -61.27 -69.76
C GLU A 122 28.04 -61.07 -68.24
N THR A 123 28.16 -62.15 -67.47
CA THR A 123 28.21 -62.09 -66.00
C THR A 123 29.45 -61.36 -65.46
N ALA A 124 30.57 -61.35 -66.19
CA ALA A 124 31.76 -60.61 -65.75
C ALA A 124 31.58 -59.08 -65.88
N ASP A 125 30.92 -58.62 -66.95
CA ASP A 125 30.60 -57.20 -67.18
C ASP A 125 29.55 -56.74 -66.15
N ASP A 126 28.51 -57.55 -65.92
CA ASP A 126 27.49 -57.32 -64.89
C ASP A 126 28.11 -57.24 -63.48
N VAL A 127 29.09 -58.09 -63.16
CA VAL A 127 29.79 -58.02 -61.87
C VAL A 127 30.62 -56.75 -61.77
N THR A 128 31.31 -56.33 -62.84
CA THR A 128 32.08 -55.08 -62.79
C THR A 128 31.21 -53.84 -62.66
N ASP A 129 30.02 -53.81 -63.27
CA ASP A 129 29.06 -52.72 -63.11
C ASP A 129 28.51 -52.69 -61.68
N VAL A 130 28.09 -53.83 -61.13
CA VAL A 130 27.63 -53.92 -59.73
C VAL A 130 28.71 -53.49 -58.74
N GLU A 131 29.97 -53.88 -58.96
CA GLU A 131 31.09 -53.45 -58.10
C GLU A 131 31.28 -51.92 -58.14
N SER A 132 31.07 -51.29 -59.30
CA SER A 132 31.13 -49.83 -59.42
C SER A 132 29.97 -49.13 -58.72
N GLU A 133 28.75 -49.64 -58.86
CA GLU A 133 27.58 -49.12 -58.14
C GLU A 133 27.73 -49.29 -56.63
N VAL A 134 28.31 -50.41 -56.18
CA VAL A 134 28.63 -50.61 -54.75
C VAL A 134 29.64 -49.57 -54.29
N THR A 135 30.70 -49.29 -55.06
CA THR A 135 31.65 -48.24 -54.66
C THR A 135 31.03 -46.84 -54.63
N ASP A 136 30.08 -46.53 -55.52
CA ASP A 136 29.36 -45.26 -55.50
C ASP A 136 28.45 -45.17 -54.27
N VAL A 137 27.68 -46.23 -53.97
CA VAL A 137 26.83 -46.31 -52.77
C VAL A 137 27.64 -46.21 -51.48
N GLU A 138 28.83 -46.83 -51.43
CA GLU A 138 29.74 -46.71 -50.28
C GLU A 138 30.25 -45.28 -50.09
N SER A 139 30.40 -44.51 -51.17
CA SER A 139 30.77 -43.09 -51.08
C SER A 139 29.62 -42.20 -50.59
N GLU A 140 28.39 -42.42 -51.11
CA GLU A 140 27.19 -41.74 -50.62
C GLU A 140 26.91 -42.09 -49.14
N VAL A 141 27.07 -43.38 -48.82
CA VAL A 141 27.57 -43.94 -47.56
C VAL A 141 28.18 -42.93 -46.59
N THR A 142 29.45 -42.68 -46.89
CA THR A 142 30.34 -41.84 -46.11
C THR A 142 29.94 -40.37 -46.08
N ASP A 143 29.37 -39.85 -47.17
CA ASP A 143 28.89 -38.47 -47.22
C ASP A 143 27.71 -38.27 -46.26
N VAL A 144 26.73 -39.17 -46.27
CA VAL A 144 25.58 -39.13 -45.34
C VAL A 144 26.03 -39.25 -43.89
N GLU A 145 26.97 -40.14 -43.60
CA GLU A 145 27.52 -40.25 -42.23
C GLU A 145 28.17 -38.94 -41.77
N SER A 146 28.85 -38.22 -42.67
CA SER A 146 29.44 -36.91 -42.34
C SER A 146 28.36 -35.84 -42.08
N GLU A 147 27.32 -35.78 -42.90
CA GLU A 147 26.19 -34.86 -42.70
C GLU A 147 25.46 -35.15 -41.38
N VAL A 148 25.30 -36.43 -41.02
CA VAL A 148 24.73 -36.82 -39.72
C VAL A 148 25.61 -36.30 -38.58
N THR A 149 26.93 -36.45 -38.66
CA THR A 149 27.82 -35.91 -37.61
C THR A 149 27.77 -34.39 -37.48
N ASP A 150 27.60 -33.67 -38.59
CA ASP A 150 27.44 -32.21 -38.57
C ASP A 150 26.10 -31.83 -37.93
N VAL A 151 25.00 -32.50 -38.30
CA VAL A 151 23.67 -32.27 -37.70
C VAL A 151 23.67 -32.57 -36.19
N GLU A 152 24.30 -33.66 -35.76
CA GLU A 152 24.41 -33.99 -34.33
C GLU A 152 25.16 -32.87 -33.56
N SER A 153 26.18 -32.28 -34.18
CA SER A 153 26.91 -31.16 -33.59
C SER A 153 26.02 -29.91 -33.48
N GLU A 154 25.29 -29.56 -34.54
CA GLU A 154 24.34 -28.45 -34.50
C GLU A 154 23.23 -28.66 -33.46
N VAL A 155 22.73 -29.89 -33.30
CA VAL A 155 21.76 -30.22 -32.25
C VAL A 155 22.36 -29.96 -30.87
N THR A 156 23.61 -30.38 -30.62
CA THR A 156 24.25 -30.11 -29.32
C THR A 156 24.46 -28.62 -29.04
N ASP A 157 24.74 -27.82 -30.06
CA ASP A 157 24.85 -26.36 -29.93
C ASP A 157 23.48 -25.75 -29.58
N VAL A 158 22.41 -26.16 -30.28
CA VAL A 158 21.03 -25.70 -30.02
C VAL A 158 20.58 -26.07 -28.60
N GLU A 159 20.85 -27.29 -28.13
CA GLU A 159 20.51 -27.72 -26.77
C GLU A 159 21.21 -26.86 -25.70
N SER A 160 22.45 -26.43 -25.99
CA SER A 160 23.19 -25.53 -25.11
C SER A 160 22.55 -24.14 -25.07
N GLU A 161 22.19 -23.58 -26.23
CA GLU A 161 21.49 -22.29 -26.31
C GLU A 161 20.12 -22.33 -25.61
N VAL A 162 19.38 -23.42 -25.74
CA VAL A 162 18.09 -23.61 -25.03
C VAL A 162 18.33 -23.59 -23.52
N THR A 163 19.37 -24.26 -23.03
CA THR A 163 19.71 -24.26 -21.60
C THR A 163 20.08 -22.86 -21.08
N ASP A 164 20.80 -22.08 -21.88
CA ASP A 164 21.13 -20.68 -21.55
C ASP A 164 19.86 -19.82 -21.49
N VAL A 165 18.94 -19.95 -22.46
CA VAL A 165 17.67 -19.22 -22.48
C VAL A 165 16.79 -19.59 -21.28
N GLU A 166 16.69 -20.87 -20.92
CA GLU A 166 15.93 -21.32 -19.74
C GLU A 166 16.47 -20.69 -18.44
N SER A 167 17.80 -20.51 -18.36
CA SER A 167 18.45 -19.85 -17.23
C SER A 167 18.10 -18.36 -17.19
N GLU A 168 18.17 -17.65 -18.32
CA GLU A 168 17.78 -16.24 -18.41
C GLU A 168 16.30 -16.02 -18.08
N VAL A 169 15.41 -16.92 -18.52
CA VAL A 169 13.98 -16.88 -18.17
C VAL A 169 13.81 -17.01 -16.66
N THR A 170 14.53 -17.93 -16.02
CA THR A 170 14.48 -18.10 -14.56
C THR A 170 14.93 -16.85 -13.82
N ASP A 171 16.00 -16.19 -14.29
CA ASP A 171 16.48 -14.93 -13.72
C ASP A 171 15.41 -13.82 -13.85
N VAL A 172 14.80 -13.68 -15.03
CA VAL A 172 13.73 -12.70 -15.27
C VAL A 172 12.51 -12.95 -14.38
N GLU A 173 12.08 -14.20 -14.21
CA GLU A 173 10.97 -14.56 -13.32
C GLU A 173 11.25 -14.16 -11.86
N SER A 174 12.51 -14.27 -11.43
CA SER A 174 12.93 -13.83 -10.10
C SER A 174 12.87 -12.31 -9.95
N GLU A 175 13.35 -11.55 -10.94
CA GLU A 175 13.28 -10.08 -10.94
C GLU A 175 11.83 -9.58 -10.97
N VAL A 176 10.95 -10.24 -11.74
CA VAL A 176 9.52 -9.93 -11.74
C VAL A 176 8.91 -10.13 -10.36
N THR A 177 9.27 -11.22 -9.68
CA THR A 177 8.78 -11.49 -8.32
C THR A 177 9.26 -10.42 -7.32
N ASP A 178 10.52 -9.98 -7.43
CA ASP A 178 11.05 -8.90 -6.60
C ASP A 178 10.30 -7.58 -6.85
N VAL A 179 10.06 -7.22 -8.12
CA VAL A 179 9.30 -6.01 -8.48
C VAL A 179 7.86 -6.07 -7.96
N GLU A 180 7.17 -7.21 -8.06
CA GLU A 180 5.81 -7.38 -7.53
C GLU A 180 5.78 -7.17 -6.00
N SER A 181 6.83 -7.58 -5.29
CA SER A 181 6.96 -7.34 -3.85
C SER A 181 7.16 -5.86 -3.53
N GLU A 182 8.02 -5.15 -4.26
CA GLU A 182 8.23 -3.71 -4.10
C GLU A 182 6.96 -2.90 -4.41
N VAL A 183 6.20 -3.31 -5.42
CA VAL A 183 4.90 -2.68 -5.74
C VAL A 183 3.93 -2.85 -4.57
N THR A 184 3.86 -4.04 -3.98
CA THR A 184 3.01 -4.30 -2.81
C THR A 184 3.40 -3.43 -1.61
N ASP A 185 4.70 -3.27 -1.35
CA ASP A 185 5.19 -2.40 -0.28
C ASP A 185 4.79 -0.94 -0.53
N VAL A 186 4.96 -0.44 -1.76
CA VAL A 186 4.54 0.93 -2.14
C VAL A 186 3.02 1.13 -1.98
N GLU A 187 2.20 0.15 -2.37
CA GLU A 187 0.74 0.22 -2.17
C GLU A 187 0.36 0.33 -0.68
N SER A 188 1.10 -0.35 0.19
CA SER A 188 0.91 -0.24 1.64
C SER A 188 1.27 1.14 2.17
N GLU A 189 2.41 1.71 1.76
CA GLU A 189 2.83 3.06 2.15
C GLU A 189 1.84 4.13 1.67
N VAL A 190 1.31 3.99 0.46
CA VAL A 190 0.27 4.90 -0.06
C VAL A 190 -0.98 4.83 0.80
N THR A 191 -1.40 3.64 1.21
CA THR A 191 -2.57 3.46 2.08
C THR A 191 -2.36 4.12 3.45
N ASP A 192 -1.17 3.99 4.03
CA ASP A 192 -0.82 4.65 5.29
C ASP A 192 -0.89 6.17 5.16
N VAL A 193 -0.31 6.73 4.08
CA VAL A 193 -0.37 8.18 3.82
C VAL A 193 -1.81 8.68 3.64
N GLU A 194 -2.66 7.96 2.92
CA GLU A 194 -4.08 8.31 2.75
C GLU A 194 -4.82 8.37 4.11
N SER A 195 -4.47 7.46 5.04
CA SER A 195 -5.02 7.46 6.39
C SER A 195 -4.55 8.67 7.20
N GLU A 196 -3.26 9.02 7.14
CA GLU A 196 -2.72 10.21 7.82
C GLU A 196 -3.33 11.50 7.27
N VAL A 197 -3.56 11.59 5.96
CA VAL A 197 -4.24 12.74 5.35
C VAL A 197 -5.66 12.88 5.90
N THR A 198 -6.40 11.78 6.02
CA THR A 198 -7.77 11.78 6.56
C THR A 198 -7.82 12.24 8.02
N ASP A 199 -6.83 11.81 8.83
CA ASP A 199 -6.69 12.25 10.22
C ASP A 199 -6.42 13.76 10.29
N VAL A 200 -5.49 14.27 9.47
CA VAL A 200 -5.20 15.72 9.39
C VAL A 200 -6.41 16.52 8.92
N GLU A 201 -7.18 16.03 7.95
CA GLU A 201 -8.42 16.69 7.52
C GLU A 201 -9.43 16.80 8.67
N SER A 202 -9.55 15.76 9.49
CA SER A 202 -10.42 15.74 10.66
C SER A 202 -9.96 16.76 11.72
N GLU A 203 -8.65 16.84 12.00
CA GLU A 203 -8.10 17.84 12.92
C GLU A 203 -8.33 19.27 12.44
N VAL A 204 -8.22 19.53 11.13
CA VAL A 204 -8.49 20.84 10.55
C VAL A 204 -9.95 21.24 10.73
N ILE A 205 -10.89 20.31 10.56
CA ILE A 205 -12.31 20.53 10.80
C ILE A 205 -12.56 20.89 12.27
N ASP A 206 -11.94 20.17 13.21
CA ASP A 206 -12.06 20.47 14.65
C ASP A 206 -11.52 21.87 14.99
N ILE A 207 -10.39 22.26 14.39
CA ILE A 207 -9.83 23.61 14.53
C ILE A 207 -10.78 24.68 13.98
N GLU A 208 -11.39 24.45 12.82
CA GLU A 208 -12.34 25.38 12.20
C GLU A 208 -13.57 25.58 13.10
N TYR A 209 -14.14 24.50 13.62
CA TYR A 209 -15.25 24.57 14.59
C TYR A 209 -14.84 25.28 15.88
N GLY A 210 -13.66 24.97 16.42
CA GLY A 210 -13.13 25.65 17.60
C GLY A 210 -12.93 27.15 17.38
N ALA A 211 -12.46 27.55 16.19
CA ALA A 211 -12.31 28.96 15.83
C ALA A 211 -13.66 29.69 15.74
N ALA A 212 -14.67 29.05 15.13
CA ALA A 212 -16.02 29.61 15.05
C ALA A 212 -16.67 29.76 16.44
N ASP A 213 -16.48 28.79 17.33
CA ASP A 213 -16.97 28.86 18.72
C ASP A 213 -16.32 30.02 19.49
N MET A 214 -15.01 30.21 19.32
CA MET A 214 -14.31 31.35 19.92
C MET A 214 -14.78 32.69 19.35
N GLU A 215 -15.04 32.79 18.05
CA GLU A 215 -15.58 34.00 17.43
C GLU A 215 -16.98 34.32 17.98
N TYR A 216 -17.84 33.31 18.08
CA TYR A 216 -19.18 33.46 18.66
C TYR A 216 -19.10 33.90 20.13
N GLY A 217 -18.26 33.26 20.94
CA GLY A 217 -18.03 33.64 22.33
C GLY A 217 -17.50 35.07 22.47
N ALA A 218 -16.60 35.51 21.58
CA ALA A 218 -16.11 36.88 21.57
C ALA A 218 -17.21 37.89 21.22
N ALA A 219 -18.09 37.56 20.26
CA ALA A 219 -19.23 38.41 19.90
C ALA A 219 -20.25 38.51 21.05
N ASP A 220 -20.52 37.42 21.75
CA ASP A 220 -21.40 37.38 22.92
C ASP A 220 -20.85 38.26 24.06
N ILE A 221 -19.56 38.15 24.38
CA ILE A 221 -18.90 39.00 25.38
C ILE A 221 -18.98 40.48 24.99
N GLN A 222 -18.75 40.81 23.70
CA GLN A 222 -18.87 42.20 23.23
C GLN A 222 -20.30 42.73 23.34
N TYR A 223 -21.29 41.89 23.04
CA TYR A 223 -22.70 42.24 23.16
C TYR A 223 -23.08 42.53 24.62
N GLU A 224 -22.70 41.65 25.54
CA GLU A 224 -22.92 41.84 26.99
C GLU A 224 -22.19 43.08 27.52
N ALA A 225 -20.93 43.30 27.11
CA ALA A 225 -20.19 44.50 27.52
C ALA A 225 -20.88 45.79 27.04
N ALA A 226 -21.34 45.84 25.79
CA ALA A 226 -22.04 47.00 25.24
C ALA A 226 -23.35 47.33 25.99
N TYR A 227 -23.99 46.32 26.58
CA TYR A 227 -25.21 46.50 27.37
C TYR A 227 -24.94 46.78 28.86
N VAL A 228 -23.85 46.25 29.43
CA VAL A 228 -23.56 46.41 30.87
C VAL A 228 -22.78 47.70 31.16
N GLU A 229 -21.90 48.14 30.26
CA GLU A 229 -21.10 49.36 30.42
C GLU A 229 -21.92 50.64 30.67
N PRO A 230 -22.99 50.95 29.89
CA PRO A 230 -23.79 52.14 30.14
C PRO A 230 -24.57 52.07 31.46
N GLU A 231 -25.04 50.90 31.87
CA GLU A 231 -25.79 50.66 33.11
C GLU A 231 -24.91 50.89 34.34
N VAL A 232 -23.68 50.36 34.32
CA VAL A 232 -22.69 50.56 35.39
C VAL A 232 -22.17 52.00 35.40
N ARG A 233 -21.96 52.61 34.22
CA ARG A 233 -21.56 54.02 34.16
C ARG A 233 -22.66 54.93 34.72
N ARG A 234 -23.93 54.67 34.41
CA ARG A 234 -25.07 55.45 34.92
C ARG A 234 -25.21 55.35 36.43
N SER A 235 -24.99 54.17 37.03
CA SER A 235 -25.04 54.03 38.49
C SER A 235 -23.92 54.79 39.19
N LEU A 236 -22.70 54.79 38.62
CA LEU A 236 -21.58 55.59 39.13
C LEU A 236 -21.81 57.09 38.95
N ASP A 237 -22.33 57.53 37.81
CA ASP A 237 -22.65 58.94 37.56
C ASP A 237 -23.74 59.45 38.51
N GLU A 238 -24.72 58.61 38.85
CA GLU A 238 -25.77 58.92 39.83
C GLU A 238 -25.21 59.03 41.25
N GLU A 239 -24.30 58.13 41.66
CA GLU A 239 -23.62 58.19 42.96
C GLU A 239 -22.73 59.45 43.08
N LEU A 240 -22.01 59.81 42.02
CA LEU A 240 -21.19 61.03 41.97
C LEU A 240 -22.02 62.31 41.93
N ALA A 241 -23.15 62.31 41.21
CA ALA A 241 -24.05 63.46 41.15
C ALA A 241 -24.64 63.78 42.53
N ILE A 242 -25.02 62.77 43.31
CA ILE A 242 -25.54 62.93 44.68
C ILE A 242 -24.47 63.57 45.59
N SER A 243 -23.21 63.17 45.45
CA SER A 243 -22.07 63.75 46.19
C SER A 243 -21.84 65.22 45.85
N GLU A 244 -21.96 65.59 44.57
CA GLU A 244 -21.70 66.94 44.09
C GLU A 244 -22.79 67.97 44.41
N GLU A 245 -24.05 67.54 44.49
CA GLU A 245 -25.18 68.42 44.79
C GLU A 245 -25.19 68.83 46.26
N TRP A 246 -24.90 67.88 47.16
CA TRP A 246 -24.83 68.13 48.60
C TRP A 246 -23.67 69.06 48.97
N GLN A 247 -22.52 68.89 48.31
CA GLN A 247 -21.37 69.80 48.46
C GLN A 247 -21.68 71.25 48.04
N ARG A 248 -22.62 71.47 47.10
CA ARG A 248 -23.10 72.80 46.70
C ARG A 248 -24.16 73.36 47.66
N ALA A 249 -24.97 72.50 48.28
CA ALA A 249 -26.02 72.91 49.23
C ALA A 249 -25.45 73.37 50.58
N VAL A 250 -24.34 72.78 51.03
CA VAL A 250 -23.69 73.16 52.30
C VAL A 250 -22.88 74.44 52.12
N ARG A 251 -23.41 75.54 52.66
CA ARG A 251 -22.74 76.85 52.73
C ARG A 251 -22.89 77.46 54.10
N CYS A 252 -21.87 78.19 54.55
CA CYS A 252 -22.00 78.98 55.76
C CYS A 252 -22.82 80.24 55.46
N PRO A 253 -23.97 80.48 56.13
CA PRO A 253 -24.81 81.65 55.84
C PRO A 253 -24.19 82.99 56.26
N ILE A 254 -23.11 82.97 57.04
CA ILE A 254 -22.44 84.18 57.55
C ILE A 254 -21.38 84.68 56.57
N CYS A 255 -20.43 83.82 56.17
CA CYS A 255 -19.39 84.19 55.20
C CYS A 255 -19.75 83.86 53.75
N MET A 256 -20.86 83.14 53.53
CA MET A 256 -21.34 82.66 52.23
C MET A 256 -20.40 81.67 51.51
N ASP A 257 -19.32 81.24 52.15
CA ASP A 257 -18.42 80.21 51.60
C ASP A 257 -19.13 78.85 51.49
N PHE A 258 -18.90 78.17 50.37
CA PHE A 258 -19.37 76.80 50.14
C PHE A 258 -18.48 75.76 50.84
N PHE A 259 -18.97 74.53 51.01
CA PHE A 259 -18.24 73.43 51.64
C PHE A 259 -16.79 73.30 51.14
N SER A 260 -16.60 73.29 49.81
CA SER A 260 -15.27 73.19 49.20
C SER A 260 -14.33 74.34 49.58
N GLN A 261 -14.84 75.55 49.73
CA GLN A 261 -14.07 76.73 50.13
C GLN A 261 -13.77 76.73 51.63
N ILE A 262 -14.72 76.25 52.45
CA ILE A 262 -14.55 76.11 53.90
C ILE A 262 -13.40 75.13 54.19
N ILE A 263 -13.42 73.94 53.59
CA ILE A 263 -12.38 72.91 53.79
C ILE A 263 -11.03 73.35 53.22
N ARG A 264 -10.96 73.95 52.02
CA ARG A 264 -9.71 74.49 51.45
C ARG A 264 -9.06 75.57 52.32
N SER A 265 -9.87 76.32 53.05
CA SER A 265 -9.40 77.33 54.00
C SER A 265 -9.03 76.73 55.38
N VAL A 266 -9.00 75.40 55.50
CA VAL A 266 -8.74 74.66 56.75
C VAL A 266 -9.73 75.02 57.86
N ARG A 267 -10.97 75.33 57.49
CA ARG A 267 -12.10 75.52 58.42
C ARG A 267 -12.99 74.29 58.38
N GLN A 268 -13.63 73.97 59.50
CA GLN A 268 -14.60 72.87 59.58
C GLN A 268 -16.04 73.38 59.38
N VAL A 269 -16.91 72.55 58.77
CA VAL A 269 -18.36 72.73 58.86
C VAL A 269 -18.83 72.16 60.19
N VAL A 270 -19.65 72.93 60.90
CA VAL A 270 -20.14 72.61 62.23
C VAL A 270 -21.66 72.77 62.28
N SER A 271 -22.32 71.92 63.07
CA SER A 271 -23.74 72.06 63.40
C SER A 271 -23.90 72.52 64.83
N THR A 272 -24.83 73.45 65.04
CA THR A 272 -25.34 73.81 66.36
C THR A 272 -26.31 72.74 66.88
N GLN A 273 -26.60 72.70 68.18
CA GLN A 273 -27.64 71.79 68.72
C GLN A 273 -29.02 71.98 68.07
N CYS A 274 -29.33 73.21 67.64
CA CYS A 274 -30.57 73.51 66.93
C CYS A 274 -30.54 73.15 65.42
N GLY A 275 -29.51 72.46 64.94
CA GLY A 275 -29.44 71.88 63.59
C GLY A 275 -28.98 72.83 62.48
N HIS A 276 -28.54 74.05 62.80
CA HIS A 276 -28.07 75.01 61.80
C HIS A 276 -26.56 74.88 61.54
N LEU A 277 -26.19 74.87 60.26
CA LEU A 277 -24.81 74.67 59.78
C LEU A 277 -24.08 75.99 59.54
N PHE A 278 -22.82 76.04 59.99
CA PHE A 278 -21.92 77.19 59.79
C PHE A 278 -20.47 76.70 59.60
N CYS A 279 -19.55 77.59 59.22
CA CYS A 279 -18.12 77.30 59.42
C CYS A 279 -17.72 77.60 60.86
N SER A 280 -16.82 76.78 61.40
CA SER A 280 -16.22 76.88 62.74
C SER A 280 -15.84 78.31 63.14
N ARG A 281 -15.24 79.06 62.22
CA ARG A 281 -14.84 80.46 62.45
C ARG A 281 -16.04 81.39 62.65
N CYS A 282 -17.06 81.30 61.80
CA CYS A 282 -18.18 82.23 61.84
C CYS A 282 -19.10 81.99 63.05
N ILE A 283 -19.35 80.73 63.41
CA ILE A 283 -20.19 80.44 64.58
C ILE A 283 -19.49 80.81 65.89
N ALA A 284 -18.17 80.62 65.99
CA ALA A 284 -17.41 81.01 67.16
C ALA A 284 -17.55 82.51 67.44
N VAL A 285 -17.32 83.34 66.40
CA VAL A 285 -17.47 84.80 66.49
C VAL A 285 -18.91 85.21 66.78
N ALA A 286 -19.90 84.54 66.19
CA ALA A 286 -21.30 84.88 66.42
C ALA A 286 -21.76 84.61 67.87
N LEU A 287 -21.36 83.47 68.44
CA LEU A 287 -21.73 83.10 69.82
C LEU A 287 -21.02 83.94 70.88
N GLU A 288 -19.82 84.47 70.58
CA GLU A 288 -19.15 85.47 71.42
C GLU A 288 -20.00 86.75 71.58
N ASN A 289 -20.76 87.13 70.55
CA ASN A 289 -21.51 88.38 70.53
C ASN A 289 -22.96 88.26 71.03
N SER A 290 -23.70 87.21 70.66
CA SER A 290 -25.16 87.15 70.91
C SER A 290 -25.63 85.96 71.74
N ARG A 291 -24.77 84.98 72.03
CA ARG A 291 -25.12 83.71 72.72
C ARG A 291 -26.40 83.03 72.19
N ALA A 292 -26.70 83.24 70.92
CA ALA A 292 -27.90 82.72 70.26
C ALA A 292 -27.56 82.30 68.83
N CYS A 293 -28.27 81.29 68.31
CA CYS A 293 -28.12 80.82 66.95
C CYS A 293 -28.36 81.97 65.95
N PRO A 294 -27.42 82.24 65.02
CA PRO A 294 -27.60 83.29 64.01
C PRO A 294 -28.81 83.08 63.09
N THR A 295 -29.29 81.83 62.97
CA THR A 295 -30.41 81.48 62.09
C THR A 295 -31.75 81.49 62.84
N CYS A 296 -31.89 80.72 63.92
CA CYS A 296 -33.18 80.57 64.62
C CYS A 296 -33.28 81.31 65.96
N ARG A 297 -32.19 81.95 66.42
CA ARG A 297 -32.10 82.71 67.66
C ARG A 297 -32.37 81.92 68.95
N THR A 298 -32.42 80.59 68.88
CA THR A 298 -32.40 79.73 70.06
C THR A 298 -31.14 80.04 70.87
N GLU A 299 -31.27 80.13 72.20
CA GLU A 299 -30.12 80.31 73.08
C GLU A 299 -29.15 79.14 72.91
N LEU A 300 -27.89 79.47 72.62
CA LEU A 300 -26.84 78.50 72.39
C LEU A 300 -25.62 78.89 73.23
N PRO A 301 -25.24 78.05 74.21
CA PRO A 301 -24.05 78.31 75.02
C PRO A 301 -22.77 78.35 74.17
N PRO A 302 -21.73 79.08 74.61
CA PRO A 302 -20.44 79.09 73.94
C PRO A 302 -19.86 77.66 73.89
N ARG A 303 -19.53 77.17 72.69
CA ARG A 303 -19.09 75.79 72.36
C ARG A 303 -20.19 74.76 72.16
N ASP A 304 -21.45 75.20 72.07
CA ASP A 304 -22.56 74.28 71.85
C ASP A 304 -22.84 73.98 70.37
N TYR A 305 -21.78 73.54 69.71
CA TYR A 305 -21.76 73.12 68.31
C TYR A 305 -20.68 72.04 68.13
N HIS A 306 -20.85 71.17 67.15
CA HIS A 306 -19.92 70.09 66.87
C HIS A 306 -19.56 70.04 65.38
N PRO A 307 -18.34 69.61 65.02
CA PRO A 307 -17.99 69.36 63.63
C PRO A 307 -18.91 68.29 63.04
N VAL A 308 -19.25 68.46 61.77
CA VAL A 308 -19.95 67.47 60.98
C VAL A 308 -18.97 66.96 59.93
N TYR A 309 -18.78 65.64 59.92
CA TYR A 309 -18.02 64.95 58.90
C TYR A 309 -19.03 64.31 57.95
N PHE A 310 -18.85 64.58 56.67
CA PHE A 310 -19.64 64.01 55.58
C PHE A 310 -18.81 62.94 54.89
#